data_AF-A0A398BC19-F1
#
_entry.id   AF-A0A398BC19-F1
#
_cell.length_a   1.000
_cell.length_b   1.000
_cell.length_c   1.000
_cell.angle_alpha   90.00
_cell.angle_beta   90.00
_cell.angle_gamma   90.00
#
_symmetry.space_group_name_H-M   'P 1'
#
loop_
_entity.id
_entity.type
_entity.pdbx_description
1 polymer ?
#
loop_
_entity_poly.entity_id
_entity_poly.type
_entity_poly.pdbx_seq_one_letter_code
_entity_poly.pdbx_strand_id
1 'polypeptide(L)'
;MICFYCGQENSHESALCTFCEAPLKARRPQLRDHLFLEQCELPFSELSLFHTYDLLILLRLVREERSTCYRLMRSVQKAPEGIVIDSDTLAFAESDYRRYTARMRVIEGILIDRMGYKPKRVDDKLLASLKAKLENN
;
A
#
# COMPACT_ATOMS: atom_id res chain seq x y z
N MET A 1 -5.15 10.72 29.56
CA MET A 1 -4.72 10.74 28.13
C MET A 1 -5.67 11.57 27.27
N ILE A 2 -5.18 12.23 26.23
CA ILE A 2 -5.99 13.08 25.35
C ILE A 2 -6.47 12.27 24.14
N CYS A 3 -7.76 12.37 23.81
CA CYS A 3 -8.29 11.73 22.61
C CYS A 3 -7.76 12.44 21.36
N PHE A 4 -7.10 11.70 20.47
CA PHE A 4 -6.54 12.25 19.24
C PHE A 4 -7.58 12.73 18.22
N TYR A 5 -8.88 12.45 18.41
CA TYR A 5 -9.94 12.86 17.49
C TYR A 5 -10.64 14.14 17.95
N CYS A 6 -11.10 14.18 19.20
CA CYS A 6 -11.87 15.31 19.72
C CYS A 6 -11.12 16.18 20.75
N GLY A 7 -9.91 15.78 21.19
CA GLY A 7 -9.13 16.53 22.17
C GLY A 7 -9.58 16.36 23.63
N GLN A 8 -10.63 15.58 23.91
CA GLN A 8 -11.11 15.39 25.28
C GLN A 8 -10.09 14.64 26.16
N GLU A 9 -9.94 15.07 27.41
CA GLU A 9 -9.19 14.34 28.42
C GLU A 9 -9.98 13.11 28.92
N ASN A 10 -9.31 11.96 28.96
CA ASN A 10 -9.86 10.68 29.38
C ASN A 10 -8.95 10.02 30.42
N SER A 11 -9.51 9.15 31.25
CA SER A 11 -8.73 8.29 32.15
C SER A 11 -7.79 7.38 31.34
N HIS A 12 -6.65 7.02 31.93
CA HIS A 12 -5.68 6.10 31.31
C HIS A 12 -6.20 4.66 31.19
N GLU A 13 -7.18 4.29 32.02
CA GLU A 13 -7.79 2.96 32.02
C GLU A 13 -8.81 2.81 30.89
N SER A 14 -9.42 3.91 30.45
CA SER A 14 -10.45 3.93 29.41
C SER A 14 -9.93 3.37 28.08
N ALA A 15 -10.68 2.43 27.49
CA ALA A 15 -10.40 1.90 26.15
C ALA A 15 -10.95 2.81 25.03
N LEU A 16 -12.09 3.46 25.28
CA LEU A 16 -12.79 4.33 24.35
C LEU A 16 -12.89 5.75 24.92
N CYS A 17 -12.98 6.74 24.04
CA CYS A 17 -13.21 8.12 24.44
C CYS A 17 -14.63 8.29 24.99
N THR A 18 -14.77 8.97 26.13
CA THR A 18 -16.07 9.22 26.76
C THR A 18 -16.96 10.17 25.96
N PHE A 19 -16.41 10.93 25.01
CA PHE A 19 -17.16 11.89 24.20
C PHE A 19 -17.48 11.36 22.79
N CYS A 20 -16.46 10.99 22.01
CA CYS A 20 -16.65 10.56 20.62
C CYS A 20 -16.56 9.05 20.42
N GLU A 21 -16.43 8.28 21.49
CA GLU A 21 -16.34 6.80 21.49
C GLU A 21 -15.16 6.23 20.70
N ALA A 22 -14.26 7.07 20.19
CA ALA A 22 -13.10 6.62 19.44
C ALA A 22 -12.14 5.80 20.32
N PRO A 23 -11.49 4.76 19.75
CA PRO A 23 -10.55 3.94 20.49
C PRO A 23 -9.30 4.75 20.88
N LEU A 24 -9.02 4.80 22.18
CA LEU A 24 -7.92 5.59 22.73
C LEU A 24 -6.56 4.89 22.58
N LYS A 25 -6.56 3.55 22.58
CA LYS A 25 -5.35 2.71 22.54
C LYS A 25 -5.01 2.19 21.13
N ALA A 26 -5.82 2.53 20.12
CA ALA A 26 -5.56 2.12 18.75
C ALA A 26 -4.35 2.87 18.18
N ARG A 27 -3.44 2.13 17.54
CA ARG A 27 -2.30 2.73 16.85
C ARG A 27 -2.80 3.45 15.60
N ARG A 28 -2.49 4.73 15.49
CA ARG A 28 -2.78 5.50 14.28
C ARG A 28 -1.78 5.18 13.18
N PRO A 29 -2.21 5.21 11.91
CA PRO A 29 -1.28 5.15 10.80
C PRO A 29 -0.24 6.28 10.87
N GLN A 30 1.03 5.97 10.66
CA GLN A 30 2.15 6.92 10.75
C GLN A 30 2.87 7.04 9.41
N LEU A 31 3.39 8.23 9.13
CA LEU A 31 4.24 8.47 7.97
C LEU A 31 5.56 7.74 8.17
N ARG A 32 6.07 7.09 7.12
CA ARG A 32 7.37 6.41 7.14
C ARG A 32 8.46 7.26 6.51
N ASP A 33 9.65 7.19 7.10
CA ASP A 33 10.85 7.86 6.56
C ASP A 33 11.31 7.26 5.23
N HIS A 34 11.21 5.92 5.13
CA HIS A 34 11.68 5.16 3.99
C HIS A 34 10.63 4.16 3.52
N LEU A 35 10.41 4.16 2.20
CA LEU A 35 9.46 3.28 1.54
C LEU A 35 10.13 2.54 0.39
N PHE A 36 9.96 1.23 0.35
CA PHE A 36 10.54 0.35 -0.66
C PHE A 36 9.56 -0.79 -1.01
N LEU A 37 9.70 -1.34 -2.22
CA LEU A 37 8.73 -2.26 -2.81
C LEU A 37 8.47 -3.48 -1.92
N GLU A 38 9.51 -4.03 -1.30
CA GLU A 38 9.48 -5.26 -0.50
C GLU A 38 8.53 -5.13 0.70
N GLN A 39 8.23 -3.91 1.15
CA GLN A 39 7.24 -3.67 2.21
C GLN A 39 5.82 -4.09 1.79
N CYS A 40 5.53 -4.29 0.50
CA CYS A 40 4.25 -4.86 0.06
C CYS A 40 4.04 -6.29 0.58
N GLU A 41 5.10 -6.98 1.00
CA GLU A 41 5.04 -8.32 1.55
C GLU A 41 4.59 -8.36 3.02
N LEU A 42 4.54 -7.21 3.69
CA LEU A 42 4.08 -7.11 5.07
C LEU A 42 2.62 -7.57 5.22
N PRO A 43 2.25 -8.11 6.40
CA PRO A 43 0.88 -8.50 6.67
C PRO A 43 -0.05 -7.27 6.75
N PHE A 44 -1.35 -7.50 6.60
CA PHE A 44 -2.38 -6.46 6.71
C PHE A 44 -2.27 -5.66 8.01
N SER A 45 -1.98 -6.31 9.14
CA SER A 45 -1.83 -5.64 10.45
C SER A 45 -0.72 -4.59 10.46
N GLU A 46 0.34 -4.77 9.67
CA GLU A 46 1.43 -3.80 9.55
C GLU A 46 1.12 -2.75 8.48
N LEU A 47 0.63 -3.17 7.30
CA LEU A 47 0.25 -2.25 6.22
C LEU A 47 -0.85 -1.28 6.64
N SER A 48 -1.79 -1.72 7.49
CA SER A 48 -2.85 -0.86 8.04
C SER A 48 -2.33 0.22 9.00
N LEU A 49 -1.05 0.19 9.38
CA LEU A 49 -0.37 1.24 10.15
C LEU A 49 0.44 2.21 9.28
N PHE A 50 0.52 2.01 7.96
CA PHE A 50 1.19 2.95 7.06
C PHE A 50 0.30 4.15 6.83
N HIS A 51 0.85 5.36 6.78
CA HIS A 51 0.08 6.54 6.39
C HIS A 51 -0.54 6.36 5.00
N THR A 52 -1.70 6.99 4.75
CA THR A 52 -2.39 6.86 3.46
C THR A 52 -1.52 7.31 2.29
N TYR A 53 -0.69 8.34 2.50
CA TYR A 53 0.31 8.79 1.53
C TYR A 53 1.30 7.68 1.16
N ASP A 54 1.85 6.97 2.15
CA ASP A 54 2.80 5.89 1.94
C ASP A 54 2.16 4.71 1.20
N LEU A 55 0.91 4.37 1.53
CA LEU A 55 0.17 3.34 0.80
C LEU A 55 -0.04 3.70 -0.68
N LEU A 56 -0.19 4.98 -1.01
CA LEU A 56 -0.29 5.41 -2.41
C LEU A 56 1.02 5.22 -3.15
N ILE A 57 2.14 5.58 -2.55
CA ILE A 57 3.47 5.34 -3.14
C ILE A 57 3.70 3.84 -3.29
N LEU A 58 3.42 3.04 -2.26
CA LEU A 58 3.60 1.59 -2.31
C LEU A 58 2.70 0.96 -3.39
N LEU A 59 1.46 1.43 -3.53
CA LEU A 59 0.57 1.01 -4.61
C LEU A 59 1.16 1.29 -5.99
N ARG A 60 1.83 2.44 -6.18
CA ARG A 60 2.52 2.77 -7.43
C ARG A 60 3.65 1.77 -7.71
N LEU A 61 4.53 1.54 -6.74
CA LEU A 61 5.66 0.61 -6.87
C LEU A 61 5.18 -0.80 -7.23
N VAL A 62 4.17 -1.31 -6.52
CA VAL A 62 3.62 -2.66 -6.77
C VAL A 62 2.96 -2.74 -8.15
N ARG A 63 2.29 -1.67 -8.60
CA ARG A 63 1.69 -1.64 -9.95
C ARG A 63 2.76 -1.65 -11.04
N GLU A 64 3.85 -0.90 -10.85
CA GLU A 64 4.98 -0.88 -11.76
C GLU A 64 5.64 -2.26 -11.85
N GLU A 65 5.89 -2.91 -10.71
CA GLU A 65 6.49 -4.24 -10.67
C GLU A 65 5.59 -5.31 -11.30
N ARG A 66 4.30 -5.32 -10.96
CA ARG A 66 3.32 -6.22 -11.59
C ARG A 66 3.29 -6.05 -13.11
N SER A 67 3.38 -4.82 -13.60
CA SER A 67 3.46 -4.54 -15.03
C SER A 67 4.76 -5.05 -15.65
N THR A 68 5.88 -5.00 -14.92
CA THR A 68 7.15 -5.62 -15.33
C THR A 68 7.02 -7.14 -15.45
N CYS A 69 6.49 -7.83 -14.44
CA CYS A 69 6.25 -9.28 -14.49
C CYS A 69 5.36 -9.66 -15.68
N TYR A 70 4.27 -8.92 -15.90
CA TYR A 70 3.37 -9.17 -17.02
C TYR A 70 4.06 -8.98 -18.39
N ARG A 71 4.88 -7.93 -18.54
CA ARG A 71 5.66 -7.71 -19.77
C ARG A 71 6.65 -8.85 -19.99
N LEU A 72 7.35 -9.30 -18.94
CA LEU A 72 8.28 -10.43 -19.02
C LEU A 72 7.57 -11.69 -19.51
N MET A 73 6.45 -12.06 -18.89
CA MET A 73 5.62 -13.20 -19.32
C MET A 73 5.23 -13.09 -20.81
N ARG A 74 4.80 -11.91 -21.26
CA ARG A 74 4.36 -11.68 -22.64
C ARG A 74 5.50 -11.70 -23.65
N SER A 75 6.68 -11.19 -23.29
CA SER A 75 7.87 -11.22 -24.14
C SER A 75 8.36 -12.65 -24.35
N VAL A 76 8.36 -13.46 -23.28
CA VAL A 76 8.73 -14.89 -23.36
C VAL A 76 7.78 -15.66 -24.27
N GLN A 77 6.46 -15.46 -24.12
CA GLN A 77 5.45 -16.11 -24.97
C GLN A 77 5.53 -15.77 -26.46
N LYS A 78 6.16 -14.64 -26.82
CA LYS A 78 6.28 -14.15 -28.20
C LYS A 78 7.65 -14.44 -28.81
N ALA A 79 8.53 -15.14 -28.12
CA ALA A 79 9.86 -15.44 -28.63
C ALA A 79 9.76 -16.37 -29.86
N PRO A 80 10.52 -16.08 -30.94
CA PRO A 80 10.50 -16.90 -32.15
C PRO A 80 10.96 -18.34 -31.87
N GLU A 81 10.39 -19.29 -32.63
CA GLU A 81 10.73 -20.71 -32.58
C GLU A 81 12.24 -20.88 -32.85
N GLY A 82 13.00 -21.18 -31.79
CA GLY A 82 14.46 -21.30 -31.85
C GLY A 82 15.19 -20.70 -30.64
N ILE A 83 14.54 -19.80 -29.90
CA ILE A 83 15.04 -19.35 -28.59
C ILE A 83 14.51 -20.32 -27.53
N VAL A 84 15.38 -21.17 -26.98
CA VAL A 84 15.06 -21.98 -25.81
C VAL A 84 14.98 -21.04 -24.61
N ILE A 85 13.76 -20.60 -24.28
CA ILE A 85 13.53 -19.90 -23.02
C ILE A 85 13.31 -20.97 -21.96
N ASP A 86 14.12 -20.89 -20.92
CA ASP A 86 14.04 -21.73 -19.74
C ASP A 86 12.61 -21.69 -19.14
N SER A 87 12.00 -22.87 -18.96
CA SER A 87 10.62 -22.97 -18.46
C SER A 87 10.50 -22.46 -17.03
N ASP A 88 11.58 -22.53 -16.26
CA ASP A 88 11.61 -22.07 -14.86
C ASP A 88 11.47 -20.55 -14.80
N THR A 89 12.09 -19.82 -15.73
CA THR A 89 11.94 -18.37 -15.88
C THR A 89 10.48 -17.96 -16.16
N LEU A 90 9.74 -18.74 -16.97
CA LEU A 90 8.32 -18.48 -17.24
C LEU A 90 7.45 -18.71 -15.99
N ALA A 91 7.66 -19.84 -15.32
CA ALA A 91 6.93 -20.19 -14.10
C ALA A 91 7.17 -19.17 -12.98
N PHE A 92 8.41 -18.67 -12.87
CA PHE A 92 8.79 -17.63 -11.94
C PHE A 92 8.06 -16.31 -12.23
N ALA A 93 8.06 -15.84 -13.48
CA ALA A 93 7.38 -14.60 -13.86
C ALA A 93 5.86 -14.66 -13.62
N GLU A 94 5.23 -15.82 -13.87
CA GLU A 94 3.81 -16.03 -13.57
C GLU A 94 3.51 -16.02 -12.07
N SER A 95 4.36 -16.69 -11.29
CA SER A 95 4.28 -16.68 -9.82
C SER A 95 4.35 -15.26 -9.27
N ASP A 96 5.34 -14.48 -9.70
CA ASP A 96 5.52 -13.10 -9.26
C ASP A 96 4.35 -12.20 -9.67
N TYR A 97 3.85 -12.35 -10.90
CA TYR A 97 2.66 -11.60 -11.33
C TYR A 97 1.46 -11.87 -10.43
N ARG A 98 1.20 -13.14 -10.09
CA ARG A 98 0.10 -13.53 -9.18
C ARG A 98 0.34 -12.97 -7.77
N ARG A 99 1.57 -13.07 -7.27
CA ARG A 99 1.98 -12.55 -5.97
C ARG A 99 1.77 -11.04 -5.87
N TYR A 100 2.34 -10.26 -6.79
CA TYR A 100 2.18 -8.80 -6.80
C TYR A 100 0.72 -8.38 -7.05
N THR A 101 -0.06 -9.16 -7.80
CA THR A 101 -1.50 -8.91 -7.93
C THR A 101 -2.23 -9.05 -6.60
N ALA A 102 -1.91 -10.08 -5.80
CA ALA A 102 -2.50 -10.25 -4.48
C ALA A 102 -2.05 -9.15 -3.52
N ARG A 103 -0.76 -8.80 -3.47
CA ARG A 103 -0.23 -7.70 -2.64
C ARG A 103 -0.85 -6.36 -3.01
N MET A 104 -0.99 -6.08 -4.30
CA MET A 104 -1.68 -4.87 -4.79
C MET A 104 -3.12 -4.80 -4.25
N ARG A 105 -3.86 -5.91 -4.27
CA ARG A 105 -5.26 -5.96 -3.79
C ARG A 105 -5.38 -5.67 -2.29
N VAL A 106 -4.42 -6.12 -1.48
CA VAL A 106 -4.39 -5.78 -0.04
C VAL A 106 -4.25 -4.27 0.15
N ILE A 107 -3.31 -3.64 -0.56
CA ILE A 107 -3.09 -2.19 -0.48
C ILE A 107 -4.33 -1.42 -1.00
N GLU A 108 -4.90 -1.86 -2.12
CA GLU A 108 -6.13 -1.27 -2.66
C GLU A 108 -7.31 -1.37 -1.69
N GLY A 109 -7.45 -2.48 -0.96
CA GLY A 109 -8.46 -2.66 0.07
C GLY A 109 -8.33 -1.63 1.19
N ILE A 110 -7.12 -1.48 1.76
CA ILE A 110 -6.86 -0.50 2.82
C ILE A 110 -7.15 0.94 2.33
N LEU A 111 -6.81 1.26 1.08
CA LEU A 111 -7.10 2.57 0.50
C LEU A 111 -8.61 2.81 0.32
N ILE A 112 -9.37 1.79 -0.09
CA ILE A 112 -10.83 1.86 -0.18
C ILE A 112 -11.42 2.12 1.21
N ASP A 113 -10.97 1.38 2.24
CA ASP A 113 -11.48 1.54 3.60
C ASP A 113 -11.24 2.95 4.16
N ARG A 114 -10.13 3.60 3.76
CA ARG A 114 -9.74 4.93 4.28
C ARG A 114 -10.24 6.11 3.46
N MET A 115 -10.27 5.98 2.14
CA MET A 115 -10.57 7.07 1.21
C MET A 115 -11.94 6.92 0.55
N GLY A 116 -12.58 5.75 0.66
CA GLY A 116 -13.81 5.39 -0.03
C GLY A 116 -13.62 4.99 -1.49
N TYR A 117 -12.39 5.03 -2.03
CA TYR A 117 -12.09 4.63 -3.40
C TYR A 117 -10.63 4.19 -3.55
N LYS A 118 -10.35 3.42 -4.62
CA LYS A 118 -8.97 3.16 -5.07
C LYS A 118 -8.59 4.10 -6.22
N PRO A 119 -7.47 4.83 -6.15
CA PRO A 119 -7.05 5.69 -7.24
C PRO A 119 -6.75 4.90 -8.51
N LYS A 120 -7.33 5.34 -9.64
CA LYS A 120 -7.07 4.75 -10.96
C LYS A 120 -5.61 4.94 -11.38
N ARG A 121 -5.01 6.08 -11.03
CA ARG A 121 -3.60 6.42 -11.24
C ARG A 121 -3.06 7.07 -9.96
N VAL A 122 -1.80 6.79 -9.66
CA VAL A 122 -1.02 7.49 -8.64
C VAL A 122 0.13 8.14 -9.38
N ASP A 123 -0.03 9.42 -9.71
CA ASP A 123 0.95 10.19 -10.46
C ASP A 123 1.74 11.14 -9.55
N ASP A 124 2.84 11.68 -10.08
CA ASP A 124 3.71 12.61 -9.35
C ASP A 124 2.94 13.87 -8.90
N LYS A 125 1.93 14.30 -9.67
CA LYS A 125 1.11 15.46 -9.34
C LYS A 125 0.27 15.21 -8.08
N LEU A 126 -0.38 14.05 -7.98
CA LEU A 126 -1.14 13.63 -6.80
C LEU A 126 -0.22 13.54 -5.58
N LEU A 127 0.91 12.86 -5.71
CA LEU A 127 1.86 12.68 -4.61
C LEU A 127 2.45 14.01 -4.15
N ALA A 128 2.89 14.87 -5.06
CA ALA A 128 3.42 16.19 -4.72
C ALA A 128 2.39 17.07 -4.00
N SER A 129 1.13 17.07 -4.47
CA SER A 129 0.03 17.79 -3.84
C SER A 129 -0.25 17.31 -2.42
N LEU A 130 -0.24 15.99 -2.19
CA LEU A 130 -0.43 15.43 -0.86
C LEU A 130 0.76 15.71 0.06
N LYS A 131 1.98 15.58 -0.45
CA LYS A 131 3.20 15.87 0.31
C LYS A 131 3.24 17.32 0.78
N ALA A 132 2.92 18.27 -0.09
CA ALA A 132 2.85 19.68 0.29
C ALA A 132 1.81 19.95 1.39
N LYS A 133 0.70 19.22 1.43
CA LYS A 133 -0.28 19.34 2.51
C LYS A 133 0.22 18.75 3.83
N LEU A 134 1.06 17.72 3.78
CA LEU A 134 1.64 17.11 4.98
C LEU A 134 2.75 17.98 5.59
N GLU A 135 3.54 18.66 4.76
CA GLU A 135 4.62 19.54 5.22
C GLU A 135 4.13 20.88 5.79
N ASN A 136 2.91 21.29 5.46
CA ASN A 136 2.30 22.56 5.91
C ASN A 136 1.39 22.41 7.14
N ASN A 137 1.39 21.25 7.79
CA ASN A 137 0.50 20.89 8.90
C ASN A 137 1.32 20.64 10.17
#